data_AF-A0A0S2T9U5-F1
#
_entry.id   AF-A0A0S2T9U5-F1
#
_cell.length_a   1.000
_cell.length_b   1.000
_cell.length_c   1.000
_cell.angle_alpha   90.00
_cell.angle_beta   90.00
_cell.angle_gamma   90.00
#
_symmetry.space_group_name_H-M   'P 1'
#
loop_
_entity.id
_entity.type
_entity.pdbx_description
1 polymer ?
#
loop_
_entity_poly.entity_id
_entity_poly.type
_entity_poly.pdbx_seq_one_letter_code
_entity_poly.pdbx_strand_id
1 'polypeptide(L)'
;MRMPHPFQWLSDKQQARLLGPLIVCSLIAFVTVAALNQALETAEAPLGILSLQLAGDLTRAQAVIDSWQGDRRLYAGLNLGFDFLFLTLRL
;
A
#
# COMPACT_ATOMS: atom_id res chain seq x y z
N MET A 1 -8.74 29.83 8.02
CA MET A 1 -9.80 28.82 8.26
C MET A 1 -9.13 27.54 8.72
N ARG A 2 -9.49 26.95 9.88
CA ARG A 2 -9.01 25.61 10.28
C ARG A 2 -9.77 24.57 9.46
N MET A 3 -9.07 23.84 8.60
CA MET A 3 -9.68 22.76 7.82
C MET A 3 -10.04 21.61 8.77
N PRO A 4 -11.19 20.95 8.56
CA PRO A 4 -11.53 19.82 9.38
C PRO A 4 -10.52 18.68 9.21
N HIS A 5 -10.07 18.05 10.30
CA HIS A 5 -9.08 16.98 10.26
C HIS A 5 -9.34 15.96 11.40
N PRO A 6 -8.93 14.69 11.25
CA PRO A 6 -9.28 13.61 12.20
C PRO A 6 -8.69 13.77 13.61
N PHE A 7 -7.77 14.71 13.83
CA PHE A 7 -7.10 14.94 15.11
C PHE A 7 -7.62 16.16 15.88
N GLN A 8 -8.76 16.74 15.49
CA GLN A 8 -9.38 17.88 16.17
C GLN A 8 -9.65 17.67 17.66
N TRP A 9 -9.86 16.43 18.07
CA TRP A 9 -10.12 16.04 19.45
C TRP A 9 -8.87 16.05 20.34
N LEU A 10 -7.67 16.26 19.77
CA LEU A 10 -6.39 16.33 20.48
C LEU A 10 -5.91 17.77 20.60
N SER A 11 -5.26 18.10 21.73
CA SER A 11 -4.60 19.41 21.90
C SER A 11 -3.41 19.56 20.94
N ASP A 12 -3.05 20.79 20.59
CA ASP A 12 -1.92 21.10 19.70
C ASP A 12 -0.60 20.43 20.16
N LYS A 13 -0.37 20.36 21.48
CA LYS A 13 0.78 19.69 22.09
C LYS A 13 0.75 18.17 21.91
N GLN A 14 -0.44 17.55 21.96
CA GLN A 14 -0.60 16.12 21.70
C GLN A 14 -0.45 15.80 20.21
N GLN A 15 -1.00 16.64 19.33
CA GLN A 15 -0.84 16.49 17.88
C GLN A 15 0.64 16.52 17.47
N ALA A 16 1.41 17.50 17.98
CA ALA A 16 2.84 17.59 17.72
C ALA A 16 3.63 16.36 18.23
N ARG A 17 3.22 15.78 19.37
CA ARG A 17 3.83 14.57 19.92
C ARG A 17 3.49 13.31 19.13
N LEU A 18 2.28 13.20 18.59
CA LEU A 18 1.85 12.07 17.78
C LEU A 18 2.40 12.11 16.35
N LEU A 19 2.74 13.30 15.85
CA LEU A 19 3.26 13.46 14.50
C LEU A 19 4.53 12.61 14.27
N GLY A 20 5.46 12.62 15.22
CA GLY A 20 6.69 11.83 15.13
C GLY A 20 6.43 10.33 14.96
N PRO A 21 5.73 9.67 15.91
CA PRO A 21 5.34 8.27 15.78
C PRO A 21 4.56 7.96 14.50
N LEU A 22 3.61 8.83 14.10
CA LEU A 22 2.83 8.63 12.87
C LEU A 22 3.71 8.67 11.63
N ILE A 23 4.67 9.58 11.55
CA ILE A 23 5.64 9.62 10.44
C ILE A 23 6.46 8.32 10.41
N VAL A 24 6.94 7.85 11.56
CA VAL A 24 7.68 6.58 11.64
C VAL A 24 6.82 5.41 11.17
N CYS A 25 5.57 5.31 11.64
CA CYS A 25 4.63 4.28 11.20
C CYS A 25 4.37 4.36 9.68
N SER A 26 4.18 5.56 9.13
CA SER A 26 3.99 5.76 7.69
C SER A 26 5.21 5.33 6.87
N LEU A 27 6.43 5.65 7.34
CA LEU A 27 7.67 5.21 6.68
C LEU A 27 7.81 3.69 6.70
N ILE A 28 7.52 3.05 7.84
CA ILE A 28 7.53 1.57 7.96
C ILE A 28 6.51 0.95 7.00
N ALA A 29 5.30 1.50 6.93
CA ALA A 29 4.27 1.03 6.01
C ALA A 29 4.72 1.17 4.55
N PHE A 30 5.30 2.31 4.18
CA PHE A 30 5.79 2.57 2.84
C PHE A 30 6.91 1.59 2.43
N VAL A 31 7.90 1.38 3.29
CA VAL A 31 8.98 0.42 3.06
C VAL A 31 8.45 -1.01 2.94
N THR A 32 7.47 -1.36 3.78
CA THR A 32 6.84 -2.69 3.75
C THR A 32 6.12 -2.94 2.42
N VAL A 33 5.30 -1.99 1.97
CA VAL A 33 4.59 -2.07 0.68
C VAL A 33 5.59 -2.14 -0.48
N ALA A 34 6.65 -1.32 -0.46
CA ALA A 34 7.68 -1.34 -1.49
C ALA A 34 8.41 -2.69 -1.56
N ALA A 35 8.77 -3.28 -0.42
CA ALA A 35 9.42 -4.59 -0.35
C ALA A 35 8.49 -5.72 -0.84
N LEU A 36 7.22 -5.70 -0.44
CA LEU A 36 6.22 -6.63 -0.94
C LEU A 36 6.04 -6.50 -2.46
N ASN A 37 6.02 -5.27 -3.00
CA ASN A 37 5.88 -5.03 -4.43
C ASN A 37 7.07 -5.55 -5.24
N GLN A 38 8.30 -5.33 -4.75
CA GLN A 38 9.50 -5.83 -5.41
C GLN A 38 9.49 -7.36 -5.56
N ALA A 39 8.95 -8.08 -4.57
CA ALA A 39 8.82 -9.54 -4.66
C ALA A 39 7.85 -10.02 -5.76
N LEU A 40 7.01 -9.13 -6.29
CA LEU A 40 6.04 -9.39 -7.36
C LEU A 40 6.62 -9.15 -8.76
N GLU A 41 7.84 -8.64 -8.87
CA GLU A 41 8.46 -8.38 -10.17
C GLU A 41 8.71 -9.69 -10.93
N THR A 42 8.13 -9.78 -12.13
CA THR A 42 8.25 -10.92 -13.06
C THR A 42 8.34 -10.41 -14.50
N ALA A 43 8.57 -11.30 -15.47
CA ALA A 43 8.56 -10.93 -16.89
C ALA A 43 7.19 -10.38 -17.32
N GLU A 44 6.11 -10.94 -16.78
CA GLU A 44 4.73 -10.55 -17.03
C GLU A 44 4.31 -9.34 -16.18
N ALA A 45 4.97 -9.13 -15.03
CA ALA A 45 4.68 -8.06 -14.07
C ALA A 45 5.92 -7.22 -13.71
N PRO A 46 6.52 -6.48 -14.66
CA PRO A 46 7.77 -5.75 -14.44
C PRO A 46 7.66 -4.60 -13.43
N LEU A 47 6.44 -4.17 -13.10
CA LEU A 47 6.16 -3.12 -12.10
C LEU A 47 5.47 -3.68 -10.84
N GLY A 48 5.51 -5.00 -10.65
CA GLY A 48 4.81 -5.68 -9.56
C GLY A 48 3.28 -5.49 -9.67
N ILE A 49 2.64 -5.08 -8.58
CA ILE A 49 1.18 -4.93 -8.50
C ILE A 49 0.63 -3.93 -9.54
N LEU A 50 1.42 -2.92 -9.90
CA LEU A 50 1.02 -1.90 -10.87
C LEU A 50 0.83 -2.50 -12.27
N SER A 51 1.55 -3.58 -12.62
CA SER A 51 1.35 -4.28 -13.89
C SER A 51 -0.04 -4.90 -14.00
N LEU A 52 -0.64 -5.34 -12.87
CA LEU A 52 -2.03 -5.81 -12.85
C LEU A 52 -3.02 -4.66 -13.04
N GLN A 53 -2.79 -3.53 -12.37
CA GLN A 53 -3.64 -2.35 -12.45
C GLN A 53 -3.61 -1.71 -13.85
N LEU A 54 -2.47 -1.78 -14.52
CA LEU A 54 -2.24 -1.23 -15.86
C LEU A 54 -2.43 -2.25 -16.98
N ALA A 55 -2.90 -3.47 -16.67
CA ALA A 55 -3.04 -4.55 -17.65
C ALA A 55 -3.98 -4.15 -18.81
N GLY A 56 -5.05 -3.42 -18.53
CA GLY A 56 -5.98 -2.87 -19.52
C GLY A 56 -6.89 -3.89 -20.22
N ASP A 57 -6.61 -5.19 -20.12
CA ASP A 57 -7.44 -6.27 -20.61
C ASP A 57 -7.32 -7.54 -19.75
N LEU A 58 -8.29 -8.44 -19.90
CA LEU A 58 -8.39 -9.68 -19.12
C LEU A 58 -7.19 -10.62 -19.37
N THR A 59 -6.73 -10.73 -20.61
CA THR A 59 -5.65 -11.65 -20.99
C THR A 59 -4.34 -11.27 -20.29
N ARG A 60 -4.00 -9.98 -20.31
CA ARG A 60 -2.81 -9.46 -19.61
C ARG A 60 -2.94 -9.54 -18.10
N ALA A 61 -4.11 -9.23 -17.56
CA ALA A 61 -4.36 -9.33 -16.13
C ALA A 61 -4.17 -10.77 -15.63
N GLN A 62 -4.69 -11.75 -16.39
CA GLN A 62 -4.53 -13.16 -16.07
C GLN A 62 -3.06 -13.60 -16.14
N ALA A 63 -2.31 -13.15 -17.16
CA ALA A 63 -0.88 -13.45 -17.27
C ALA A 63 -0.07 -12.93 -16.06
N VAL A 64 -0.39 -11.74 -15.56
CA VAL A 64 0.21 -11.20 -14.32
C VAL A 64 -0.14 -12.05 -13.10
N ILE A 65 -1.41 -12.44 -12.94
CA ILE A 65 -1.85 -13.26 -11.80
C ILE A 65 -1.22 -14.66 -11.83
N ASP A 66 -1.03 -15.22 -13.02
CA ASP A 66 -0.47 -16.55 -13.21
C ASP A 66 1.07 -16.58 -13.02
N SER A 67 1.75 -15.44 -13.17
CA SER A 67 3.19 -15.32 -12.90
C SER A 67 3.51 -15.26 -11.39
N TRP A 68 2.52 -14.92 -10.55
CA TRP A 68 2.65 -14.91 -9.09
C TRP A 68 2.30 -16.26 -8.48
N GLN A 69 3.22 -17.22 -8.56
CA GLN A 69 3.07 -18.54 -7.93
C GLN A 69 3.75 -18.62 -6.56
N GLY A 70 3.31 -19.55 -5.72
CA GLY A 70 3.83 -19.73 -4.36
C GLY A 70 3.68 -18.48 -3.50
N ASP A 71 4.75 -18.10 -2.81
CA ASP A 71 4.77 -16.98 -1.86
C ASP A 71 4.44 -15.63 -2.51
N ARG A 72 4.65 -15.47 -3.83
CA ARG A 72 4.29 -14.23 -4.55
C ARG A 72 2.80 -13.92 -4.49
N ARG A 73 1.94 -14.96 -4.50
CA ARG A 73 0.49 -14.78 -4.37
C ARG A 73 0.12 -14.25 -2.98
N LEU A 74 0.81 -14.73 -1.94
CA LEU A 74 0.68 -14.20 -0.58
C LEU A 74 1.13 -12.74 -0.52
N TYR A 75 2.29 -12.42 -1.11
CA TYR A 75 2.79 -11.04 -1.15
C TYR A 75 1.86 -10.10 -1.93
N ALA A 76 1.25 -10.57 -3.02
CA ALA A 76 0.26 -9.79 -3.77
C ALA A 76 -0.97 -9.50 -2.92
N GLY A 77 -1.48 -10.50 -2.19
CA GLY A 77 -2.58 -10.33 -1.24
C GLY A 77 -2.25 -9.38 -0.10
N LEU A 78 -1.03 -9.45 0.47
CA LEU A 78 -0.58 -8.54 1.52
C LEU A 78 -0.40 -7.11 0.99
N ASN A 79 0.20 -6.96 -0.18
CA ASN A 79 0.39 -5.65 -0.83
C ASN A 79 -0.97 -4.96 -1.05
N LEU A 80 -1.94 -5.68 -1.61
CA LEU A 80 -3.31 -5.19 -1.76
C LEU A 80 -4.02 -4.96 -0.41
N GLY A 81 -3.75 -5.80 0.60
CA GLY A 81 -4.27 -5.63 1.95
C GLY A 81 -3.83 -4.31 2.61
N PHE A 82 -2.60 -3.87 2.35
CA PHE A 82 -2.11 -2.57 2.80
C PHE A 82 -2.88 -1.40 2.18
N ASP A 83 -3.35 -1.51 0.93
CA ASP A 83 -4.20 -0.48 0.31
C ASP A 83 -5.50 -0.26 1.08
N PHE A 84 -6.09 -1.32 1.65
CA PHE A 84 -7.31 -1.23 2.46
C PHE A 84 -7.10 -0.56 3.84
N LEU A 85 -5.86 -0.51 4.34
CA LEU A 85 -5.57 0.26 5.56
C LEU A 85 -5.83 1.75 5.33
N PHE A 86 -5.51 2.27 4.15
CA PHE A 86 -5.78 3.67 3.80
C PHE A 86 -7.29 3.97 3.72
N LEU A 87 -8.11 3.02 3.25
CA LEU A 87 -9.57 3.13 3.27
C LEU A 87 -10.14 3.24 4.69
N THR A 88 -9.60 2.47 5.63
CA THR A 88 -10.07 2.45 7.02
C THR A 88 -9.58 3.65 7.81
N LEU A 89 -8.35 4.11 7.56
CA LEU A 89 -7.74 5.21 8.29
C LEU A 89 -8.32 6.60 7.91
N ARG A 90 -9.22 6.69 6.92
CA ARG A 90 -9.81 7.97 6.42
C ARG A 90 -8.76 9.10 6.41
N LEU A 91 -7.61 8.83 5.79
CA LEU A 91 -6.66 9.86 5.41
C LEU A 91 -7.17 10.61 4.16
#